data_AF-A0A938BAP2-F1
#
_entry.id   AF-A0A938BAP2-F1
#
_cell.length_a   1.000
_cell.length_b   1.000
_cell.length_c   1.000
_cell.angle_alpha   90.00
_cell.angle_beta   90.00
_cell.angle_gamma   90.00
#
_symmetry.space_group_name_H-M   'P 1'
#
loop_
_entity.id
_entity.type
_entity.pdbx_description
1 polymer ?
#
loop_
_entity_poly.entity_id
_entity_poly.type
_entity_poly.pdbx_seq_one_letter_code
_entity_poly.pdbx_strand_id
1 'polypeptide(L)' 'MASACNEHIVEVLQMARQLLILADMGDLDSQDNGCGVLYGVVRDCAYKIRAQAERERNAHKIRGIWDVD' A
#
# COMPACT_ATOMS: atom_id res chain seq x y z
N MET A 1 -12.71 3.46 -21.19
CA MET A 1 -13.03 3.61 -19.76
C MET A 1 -12.10 2.65 -19.05
N ALA A 2 -11.29 3.14 -18.12
CA ALA A 2 -10.47 2.28 -17.30
C ALA A 2 -11.38 1.30 -16.55
N SER A 3 -10.93 0.06 -16.41
CA SER A 3 -11.59 -0.91 -15.55
C SER A 3 -11.56 -0.36 -14.13
N ALA A 4 -12.74 -0.18 -13.51
CA ALA A 4 -12.85 0.27 -12.12
C ALA A 4 -11.98 -0.59 -11.17
N CYS A 5 -11.77 -1.86 -11.51
CA CYS A 5 -10.87 -2.74 -10.77
C CYS A 5 -9.39 -2.29 -10.84
N ASN A 6 -8.91 -1.85 -12.01
CA ASN A 6 -7.55 -1.34 -12.16
C ASN A 6 -7.35 -0.02 -11.39
N GLU A 7 -8.35 0.86 -11.42
CA GLU A 7 -8.34 2.11 -10.64
C GLU A 7 -8.24 1.81 -9.14
N HIS A 8 -9.03 0.87 -8.62
CA HIS A 8 -8.93 0.45 -7.22
C HIS A 8 -7.57 -0.16 -6.86
N ILE A 9 -6.92 -0.90 -7.77
CA ILE A 9 -5.55 -1.39 -7.52
C ILE A 9 -4.57 -0.21 -7.37
N VAL A 10 -4.72 0.85 -8.17
CA VAL A 10 -3.92 2.07 -8.05
C VAL A 10 -4.19 2.78 -6.72
N GLU A 11 -5.45 2.90 -6.30
CA GLU A 11 -5.83 3.47 -5.00
C GLU A 11 -5.24 2.67 -3.83
N VAL A 12 -5.26 1.34 -3.90
CA VAL A 12 -4.64 0.49 -2.87
C VAL A 12 -3.13 0.71 -2.80
N LEU A 13 -2.46 0.87 -3.95
CA LEU A 13 -1.03 1.21 -3.98
C LEU A 13 -0.75 2.60 -3.39
N GLN A 14 -1.63 3.57 -3.61
CA GLN A 14 -1.56 4.89 -2.98
C GLN A 14 -1.75 4.81 -1.46
N MET A 15 -2.73 4.04 -1.00
CA MET A 15 -2.99 3.81 0.42
C MET A 15 -1.80 3.16 1.12
N ALA A 16 -1.19 2.13 0.51
CA ALA A 16 0.04 1.54 1.04
C ALA A 16 1.18 2.56 1.17
N ARG A 17 1.33 3.48 0.21
CA ARG A 17 2.33 4.57 0.33
C ARG A 17 2.00 5.52 1.48
N GLN A 18 0.73 5.92 1.64
CA GLN A 18 0.31 6.77 2.75
C GLN A 18 0.55 6.10 4.12
N LEU A 19 0.31 4.80 4.23
CA LEU A 19 0.60 4.04 5.45
C LEU A 19 2.10 3.97 5.75
N LEU A 20 2.96 3.82 4.74
CA LEU A 20 4.42 3.88 4.94
C LEU A 20 4.86 5.25 5.46
N ILE A 21 4.37 6.34 4.86
CA ILE A 21 4.68 7.70 5.31
C ILE A 21 4.20 7.91 6.75
N LEU A 22 2.98 7.47 7.07
CA LEU A 22 2.44 7.56 8.43
C LEU A 22 3.27 6.75 9.44
N ALA A 23 3.69 5.54 9.07
CA ALA A 23 4.54 4.72 9.92
C ALA A 23 5.89 5.41 10.17
N ASP A 24 6.51 6.00 9.16
CA ASP A 24 7.81 6.67 9.30
C ASP A 24 7.70 7.95 10.15
N MET A 25 6.66 8.77 9.96
CA MET A 25 6.40 9.92 10.82
C MET A 25 6.11 9.50 12.27
N GLY A 26 5.30 8.47 12.44
CA GLY A 26 4.94 7.97 13.78
C GLY A 26 6.11 7.35 14.53
N ASP A 27 7.02 6.67 13.83
CA ASP A 27 8.27 6.13 14.39
C ASP A 27 9.22 7.25 14.83
N LEU A 28 9.29 8.35 14.05
CA LEU A 28 10.05 9.56 14.42
C LEU A 28 9.49 10.28 15.64
N ASP A 29 8.16 10.37 15.74
CA ASP A 29 7.45 11.09 16.81
C ASP A 29 7.13 10.20 18.03
N SER A 30 7.58 8.94 18.03
CA SER A 30 7.22 7.93 19.03
C SER A 30 7.71 8.34 20.43
N GLN A 31 6.78 8.44 21.39
CA GLN A 31 7.06 8.86 22.77
C GLN A 31 7.21 7.68 23.75
N ASP A 32 6.77 6.49 23.34
CA ASP A 32 6.85 5.28 24.14
C ASP A 32 6.97 4.02 23.27
N ASN A 33 7.10 2.87 23.94
CA ASN A 33 7.18 1.57 23.27
C ASN A 33 5.85 1.19 22.57
N GLY A 34 4.71 1.69 23.06
CA GLY A 34 3.39 1.39 22.49
C GLY A 34 3.21 2.03 21.12
N CYS A 35 3.60 3.29 20.96
CA CYS A 35 3.68 4.00 19.68
C CYS A 35 4.60 3.26 18.70
N GLY A 36 5.79 2.84 19.14
CA GLY A 36 6.71 2.07 18.29
C GLY A 36 6.11 0.76 17.79
N VAL A 37 5.39 0.02 18.65
CA VAL A 37 4.66 -1.19 18.24
C VAL A 37 3.55 -0.87 17.24
N LEU A 38 2.76 0.17 17.48
CA LEU A 38 1.67 0.57 16.59
C LEU A 38 2.20 0.93 15.19
N TYR A 39 3.20 1.79 15.09
CA TYR A 39 3.75 2.19 13.79
C TYR A 39 4.54 1.08 13.11
N GLY A 40 5.14 0.15 13.87
CA GLY A 40 5.65 -1.11 13.35
C GLY A 40 4.58 -1.97 12.67
N VAL A 41 3.39 -2.09 13.28
CA VAL A 41 2.25 -2.81 12.69
C VAL A 41 1.74 -2.10 11.43
N VAL A 42 1.62 -0.76 11.46
CA VAL A 42 1.23 0.02 10.29
C VAL A 42 2.20 -0.21 9.13
N ARG A 43 3.51 -0.20 9.40
CA ARG A 43 4.57 -0.45 8.42
C ARG A 43 4.46 -1.84 7.78
N ASP A 44 4.30 -2.89 8.59
CA ASP A 44 4.15 -4.27 8.11
C ASP A 44 2.89 -4.43 7.24
N CYS A 45 1.75 -3.90 7.69
CA CYS A 45 0.51 -3.90 6.91
C CYS A 45 0.69 -3.19 5.56
N ALA A 46 1.36 -2.03 5.55
CA ALA A 46 1.61 -1.28 4.33
C ALA A 46 2.41 -2.09 3.30
N TYR A 47 3.47 -2.79 3.74
CA TYR A 47 4.25 -3.66 2.86
C TYR A 47 3.45 -4.85 2.34
N LYS A 48 2.64 -5.50 3.19
CA LYS A 48 1.77 -6.62 2.79
C LYS A 48 0.74 -6.19 1.76
N ILE A 49 0.09 -5.05 1.97
CA ILE A 49 -0.88 -4.46 1.03
C ILE A 49 -0.19 -4.14 -0.29
N ARG A 50 0.94 -3.43 -0.25
CA ARG A 50 1.70 -3.07 -1.46
C ARG A 50 2.05 -4.31 -2.29
N ALA A 51 2.61 -5.32 -1.63
CA ALA A 51 3.03 -6.55 -2.31
C ALA A 51 1.85 -7.30 -2.96
N GLN A 52 0.68 -7.35 -2.32
CA GLN A 52 -0.52 -7.94 -2.92
C GLN A 52 -1.03 -7.12 -4.11
N ALA A 53 -1.13 -5.80 -3.98
CA ALA A 53 -1.61 -4.94 -5.05
C ALA A 53 -0.67 -4.95 -6.28
N GLU A 54 0.65 -4.99 -6.05
CA GLU A 54 1.64 -5.14 -7.13
C GLU A 54 1.51 -6.49 -7.85
N ARG A 55 1.25 -7.58 -7.11
CA ARG A 55 0.97 -8.89 -7.70
C ARG A 55 -0.26 -8.85 -8.61
N GLU A 56 -1.37 -8.27 -8.14
CA GLU A 56 -2.59 -8.19 -8.92
C GLU A 56 -2.43 -7.30 -10.16
N ARG A 57 -1.80 -6.13 -10.01
CA ARG A 57 -1.42 -5.27 -11.14
C ARG A 57 -0.62 -6.05 -12.18
N ASN A 58 0.39 -6.79 -11.76
CA ASN A 58 1.23 -7.56 -12.67
C ASN A 58 0.44 -8.70 -13.34
N ALA A 59 -0.46 -9.37 -12.61
CA ALA A 59 -1.36 -10.36 -13.17
C ALA A 59 -2.28 -9.77 -14.26
N HIS A 60 -2.83 -8.58 -14.02
CA HIS A 60 -3.64 -7.84 -15.01
C HIS A 60 -2.82 -7.43 -16.24
N LYS A 61 -1.57 -6.98 -16.05
CA LYS A 61 -0.65 -6.67 -17.15
C LYS A 61 -0.32 -7.90 -17.99
N ILE A 62 -0.03 -9.04 -17.35
CA ILE A 62 0.24 -10.32 -18.04
C ILE A 62 -0.98 -10.79 -18.83
N ARG A 63 -2.18 -10.61 -18.28
CA ARG A 63 -3.45 -10.96 -18.93
C ARG A 63 -3.87 -9.98 -20.03
N GLY A 64 -3.16 -8.87 -20.20
CA GLY A 64 -3.51 -7.83 -21.18
C GLY A 64 -4.78 -7.05 -20.85
N ILE A 65 -5.22 -7.06 -19.58
CA ILE A 65 -6.44 -6.36 -19.12
C ILE A 65 -6.12 -5.13 -18.26
N TRP A 66 -4.85 -4.73 -18.20
CA TRP A 66 -4.42 -3.51 -17.52
C TRP A 66 -4.58 -2.30 -18.44
N ASP A 67 -5.35 -1.30 -18.01
CA ASP A 67 -5.78 -0.17 -18.84
C ASP A 67 -5.67 1.20 -18.15
N VAL A 68 -4.88 1.28 -17.09
CA VAL A 68 -4.56 2.53 -16.37
C VAL A 68 -3.06 2.82 -16.43
N ASP A 69 -2.67 4.08 -16.58
CA ASP A 69 -1.27 4.51 -16.59
C ASP A 69 -0.70 4.70 -15.17
#